data_AF-A0A328C551-F1
#
_entry.id   AF-A0A328C551-F1
#
_cell.length_a   1.000
_cell.length_b   1.000
_cell.length_c   1.000
_cell.angle_alpha   90.00
_cell.angle_beta   90.00
_cell.angle_gamma   90.00
#
_symmetry.space_group_name_H-M   'P 1'
#
loop_
_entity.id
_entity.type
_entity.pdbx_description
1 polymer ?
#
loop_
_entity_poly.entity_id
_entity_poly.type
_entity_poly.pdbx_seq_one_letter_code
_entity_poly.pdbx_strand_id
1 'polypeptide(L)'
;MGDGPIQIPTIRGRIAERLARASARNNEDDPLTFPEAPGDVLLRTAEERGAVALACLLLENLREHGASRVNSRALDQVLRKVLATFGAKEVMDIEVEAYEILLWIGSAIDPDWSPDRAENPGELNPAASRTDLIRWAIHGGVDLEMHYYSRGRGELTQRRITPISLEAETYLHAYCHLRRDERVFRLSRIGDLHPVGGWPNKARPKPAKSSGESAGKKEAPPGQMSLLDE
;
A
#
# COMPACT_ATOMS: atom_id res chain seq x y z
N MET A 1 -4.29 -25.62 -2.02
CA MET A 1 -5.31 -24.61 -2.39
C MET A 1 -5.32 -23.53 -1.32
N GLY A 2 -5.13 -22.28 -1.70
CA GLY A 2 -5.29 -21.13 -0.81
C GLY A 2 -6.11 -20.06 -1.52
N ASP A 3 -7.43 -20.15 -1.34
CA ASP A 3 -8.52 -19.27 -1.81
C ASP A 3 -8.48 -17.87 -1.17
N GLY A 4 -7.29 -17.27 -1.09
CA GLY A 4 -7.22 -15.84 -0.79
C GLY A 4 -7.71 -15.06 -2.02
N PRO A 5 -8.68 -14.12 -1.88
CA PRO A 5 -9.03 -13.20 -2.96
C PRO A 5 -7.74 -12.56 -3.47
N ILE A 6 -7.60 -12.44 -4.78
CA ILE A 6 -6.55 -11.63 -5.38
C ILE A 6 -6.71 -10.26 -4.73
N GLN A 7 -5.73 -9.83 -3.92
CA GLN A 7 -5.78 -8.52 -3.29
C GLN A 7 -5.54 -7.52 -4.41
N ILE A 8 -6.65 -7.02 -4.93
CA ILE A 8 -6.71 -6.09 -6.02
C ILE A 8 -6.31 -4.72 -5.47
N PRO A 9 -5.51 -3.94 -6.21
CA PRO A 9 -5.16 -2.60 -5.79
C PRO A 9 -6.42 -1.75 -5.57
N THR A 10 -6.83 -1.56 -4.32
CA THR A 10 -8.09 -0.89 -4.00
C THR A 10 -7.89 0.61 -4.12
N ILE A 11 -8.77 1.29 -4.86
CA ILE A 11 -8.87 2.74 -4.80
C ILE A 11 -9.19 3.12 -3.34
N ARG A 12 -8.43 4.05 -2.75
CA ARG A 12 -8.62 4.52 -1.35
C ARG A 12 -8.82 6.04 -1.31
N GLY A 13 -9.28 6.54 -0.15
CA GLY A 13 -9.47 7.97 0.10
C GLY A 13 -10.74 8.56 -0.54
N ARG A 14 -10.73 9.87 -0.83
CA ARG A 14 -11.90 10.62 -1.31
C ARG A 14 -12.55 10.03 -2.56
N ILE A 15 -11.77 9.45 -3.49
CA ILE A 15 -12.35 8.80 -4.67
C ILE A 15 -13.02 7.47 -4.31
N ALA A 16 -12.46 6.67 -3.41
CA ALA A 16 -13.12 5.46 -2.93
C ALA A 16 -14.45 5.79 -2.24
N GLU A 17 -14.48 6.87 -1.45
CA GLU A 17 -15.73 7.37 -0.86
C GLU A 17 -16.71 7.88 -1.92
N ARG A 18 -16.24 8.63 -2.93
CA ARG A 18 -17.11 9.11 -4.02
C ARG A 18 -17.63 7.98 -4.89
N LEU A 19 -16.84 6.94 -5.15
CA LEU A 19 -17.25 5.73 -5.85
C LEU A 19 -18.23 4.91 -5.02
N ALA A 20 -17.98 4.73 -3.72
CA ALA A 20 -18.89 4.04 -2.81
C ALA A 20 -20.22 4.79 -2.62
N ARG A 21 -20.20 6.12 -2.73
CA ARG A 21 -21.40 6.98 -2.70
C ARG A 21 -22.03 7.20 -4.07
N ALA A 22 -21.31 6.87 -5.15
CA ALA A 22 -21.88 6.93 -6.48
C ALA A 22 -23.00 5.89 -6.55
N SER A 23 -24.14 6.26 -7.13
CA SER A 23 -25.18 5.29 -7.40
C SER A 23 -24.58 4.19 -8.27
N ALA A 24 -24.51 2.98 -7.73
CA ALA A 24 -24.12 1.80 -8.51
C ALA A 24 -24.96 1.79 -9.79
N ARG A 25 -24.37 1.34 -10.91
CA ARG A 25 -25.18 1.05 -12.09
C ARG A 25 -26.29 0.12 -11.64
N ASN A 26 -27.54 0.49 -11.89
CA ASN A 26 -28.74 -0.13 -11.33
C ASN A 26 -28.60 -1.67 -11.27
N ASN A 27 -28.46 -2.23 -10.05
CA ASN A 27 -28.18 -3.65 -9.83
C ASN A 27 -29.43 -4.54 -9.96
N GLU A 28 -30.59 -3.94 -10.19
CA GLU A 28 -31.84 -4.67 -10.48
C GLU A 28 -31.89 -5.21 -11.91
N ASP A 29 -31.00 -4.76 -12.80
CA ASP A 29 -30.94 -5.25 -14.17
C ASP A 29 -29.98 -6.46 -14.30
N ASP A 30 -30.40 -7.50 -15.03
CA ASP A 30 -29.71 -8.80 -15.19
C ASP A 30 -28.20 -8.73 -15.52
N PRO A 31 -27.33 -9.59 -14.98
CA PRO A 31 -25.91 -9.61 -15.38
C PRO A 31 -25.75 -9.71 -16.91
N LEU A 32 -24.62 -9.21 -17.44
CA LEU A 32 -24.34 -9.35 -18.88
C LEU A 32 -24.40 -10.83 -19.26
N THR A 33 -25.36 -11.18 -20.13
CA THR A 33 -25.52 -12.53 -20.66
C THR A 33 -24.62 -12.69 -21.88
N PHE A 34 -23.94 -13.84 -21.94
CA PHE A 34 -23.13 -14.22 -23.08
C PHE A 34 -23.82 -15.36 -23.83
N PRO A 35 -23.65 -15.46 -25.16
CA PRO A 35 -24.22 -16.56 -25.94
C PRO A 35 -23.82 -17.93 -25.38
N GLU A 36 -24.74 -18.90 -25.39
CA GLU A 36 -24.46 -20.27 -24.93
C GLU A 36 -23.42 -20.98 -25.82
N ALA A 37 -23.42 -20.67 -27.12
CA ALA A 37 -22.45 -21.22 -28.06
C ALA A 37 -21.13 -20.45 -27.94
N PRO A 38 -20.02 -21.09 -27.54
CA PRO A 38 -18.72 -20.44 -27.49
C PRO A 38 -18.29 -20.08 -28.92
N GLY A 39 -18.06 -18.79 -29.17
CA GLY A 39 -17.15 -18.40 -30.24
C GLY A 39 -15.73 -18.71 -29.78
N ASP A 40 -14.99 -19.51 -30.54
CA ASP A 40 -13.59 -19.79 -30.22
C ASP A 40 -12.74 -18.53 -30.43
N VAL A 41 -12.30 -17.92 -29.33
CA VAL A 41 -11.36 -16.79 -29.34
C VAL A 41 -9.98 -17.32 -28.94
N LEU A 42 -9.04 -17.29 -29.89
CA LEU A 42 -7.66 -17.71 -29.67
C LEU A 42 -6.76 -16.49 -29.39
N LEU A 43 -6.17 -16.43 -28.19
CA LEU A 43 -5.14 -15.46 -27.82
C LEU A 43 -3.76 -16.04 -28.17
N ARG A 44 -3.23 -15.66 -29.33
CA ARG A 44 -2.02 -16.21 -29.94
C ARG A 44 -0.76 -15.61 -29.33
N THR A 45 -0.76 -14.31 -29.05
CA THR A 45 0.44 -13.59 -28.60
C THR A 45 0.45 -13.36 -27.08
N ALA A 46 1.64 -13.12 -26.54
CA ALA A 46 1.77 -12.71 -25.14
C ALA A 46 1.12 -11.34 -24.88
N GLU A 47 1.17 -10.44 -25.86
CA GLU A 47 0.54 -9.11 -25.77
C GLU A 47 -0.98 -9.21 -25.71
N GLU A 48 -1.61 -10.04 -26.54
CA GLU A 48 -3.06 -10.29 -26.50
C GLU A 48 -3.49 -10.83 -25.13
N ARG A 49 -2.74 -11.79 -24.59
CA ARG A 49 -2.98 -12.33 -23.25
C ARG A 49 -2.78 -11.26 -22.18
N GLY A 50 -1.73 -10.44 -22.29
CA GLY A 50 -1.45 -9.35 -21.35
C GLY A 50 -2.57 -8.32 -21.30
N ALA A 51 -3.05 -7.89 -22.48
CA ALA A 51 -4.16 -6.96 -22.60
C ALA A 51 -5.46 -7.50 -21.99
N VAL A 52 -5.77 -8.78 -22.21
CA VAL A 52 -6.95 -9.42 -21.58
C VAL A 52 -6.79 -9.50 -20.07
N ALA A 53 -5.62 -9.87 -19.55
CA ALA A 53 -5.37 -9.89 -18.11
C ALA A 53 -5.53 -8.50 -17.49
N LEU A 54 -4.94 -7.47 -18.10
CA LEU A 54 -5.04 -6.08 -17.68
C LEU A 54 -6.50 -5.61 -17.64
N ALA A 55 -7.26 -5.87 -18.71
CA ALA A 55 -8.68 -5.53 -18.78
C ALA A 55 -9.49 -6.24 -17.68
N CYS A 56 -9.19 -7.52 -17.41
CA CYS A 56 -9.85 -8.27 -16.35
C CYS A 56 -9.57 -7.65 -14.96
N LEU A 57 -8.34 -7.25 -14.67
CA LEU A 57 -7.98 -6.60 -13.40
C LEU A 57 -8.70 -5.26 -13.20
N LEU A 58 -8.79 -4.44 -14.25
CA LEU A 58 -9.51 -3.16 -14.20
C LEU A 58 -11.01 -3.38 -14.00
N LEU A 59 -11.60 -4.33 -14.73
CA LEU A 59 -13.02 -4.66 -14.61
C LEU A 59 -13.37 -5.22 -13.22
N GLU A 60 -12.49 -6.00 -12.62
CA GLU A 60 -12.71 -6.56 -11.28
C GLU A 60 -12.73 -5.46 -10.22
N ASN A 61 -11.80 -4.50 -10.28
CA ASN A 61 -11.81 -3.30 -9.43
C ASN A 61 -13.11 -2.50 -9.55
N LEU A 62 -13.53 -2.23 -10.78
CA LEU A 62 -14.75 -1.48 -11.05
C LEU A 62 -15.99 -2.25 -10.56
N ARG A 63 -16.01 -3.58 -10.73
CA ARG A 63 -17.08 -4.46 -10.26
C ARG A 63 -17.23 -4.44 -8.74
N GLU A 64 -16.14 -4.46 -7.98
CA GLU A 64 -16.16 -4.37 -6.51
C GLU A 64 -16.87 -3.09 -6.01
N HIS A 65 -16.84 -2.03 -6.81
CA HIS A 65 -17.48 -0.75 -6.51
C HIS A 65 -18.82 -0.55 -7.25
N GLY A 66 -19.38 -1.61 -7.85
CA GLY A 66 -20.69 -1.55 -8.54
C GLY A 66 -20.68 -0.80 -9.87
N ALA A 67 -19.51 -0.52 -10.45
CA ALA A 67 -19.36 0.17 -11.73
C ALA A 67 -19.43 -0.76 -12.96
N SER A 68 -19.41 -2.08 -12.74
CA SER A 68 -19.46 -3.09 -13.80
C SER A 68 -20.46 -4.21 -13.48
N ARG A 69 -21.13 -4.73 -14.53
CA ARG A 69 -22.09 -5.86 -14.48
C ARG A 69 -21.49 -7.18 -14.98
N VAL A 70 -20.17 -7.22 -15.14
CA VAL A 70 -19.47 -8.43 -15.57
C VAL A 70 -19.57 -9.50 -14.48
N ASN A 71 -19.84 -10.74 -14.88
CA ASN A 71 -19.94 -11.87 -13.96
C ASN A 71 -18.59 -12.15 -13.28
N SER A 72 -18.59 -12.19 -11.94
CA SER A 72 -17.38 -12.38 -11.13
C SER A 72 -16.67 -13.70 -11.39
N ARG A 73 -17.43 -14.79 -11.55
CA ARG A 73 -16.87 -16.12 -11.80
C ARG A 73 -16.25 -16.20 -13.17
N ALA A 74 -16.90 -15.62 -14.18
CA ALA A 74 -16.35 -15.56 -15.53
C ALA A 74 -15.05 -14.75 -15.57
N LEU A 75 -15.04 -13.58 -14.90
CA LEU A 75 -13.88 -12.70 -14.85
C LEU A 75 -12.69 -13.35 -14.16
N ASP A 76 -12.90 -13.93 -12.96
CA ASP A 76 -11.88 -14.67 -12.22
C ASP A 76 -11.35 -15.87 -13.03
N GLN A 77 -12.24 -16.62 -13.70
CA GLN A 77 -11.83 -17.77 -14.50
C GLN A 77 -10.95 -17.37 -15.69
N VAL A 78 -11.32 -16.32 -16.42
CA VAL A 78 -10.51 -15.80 -17.54
C VAL A 78 -9.18 -15.28 -17.02
N LEU A 79 -9.20 -14.42 -16.00
CA LEU A 79 -7.98 -13.84 -15.41
C LEU A 79 -7.02 -14.94 -14.95
N ARG A 80 -7.49 -15.96 -14.22
CA ARG A 80 -6.66 -17.08 -13.77
C ARG A 80 -6.02 -17.84 -14.94
N LYS A 81 -6.81 -18.18 -15.97
CA LYS A 81 -6.31 -18.91 -17.15
C LYS A 81 -5.25 -18.11 -17.89
N VAL A 82 -5.46 -16.82 -18.05
CA VAL A 82 -4.54 -15.94 -18.78
C VAL A 82 -3.26 -15.70 -17.97
N LEU A 83 -3.36 -15.36 -16.68
CA LEU A 83 -2.19 -15.14 -15.82
C LEU A 83 -1.34 -16.40 -15.64
N ALA A 84 -1.93 -17.59 -15.71
CA ALA A 84 -1.19 -18.85 -15.65
C ALA A 84 -0.20 -19.05 -16.83
N THR A 85 -0.31 -18.25 -17.90
CA THR A 85 0.60 -18.28 -19.04
C THR A 85 1.83 -17.37 -18.88
N PHE A 86 1.93 -16.64 -17.77
CA PHE A 86 2.99 -15.66 -17.50
C PHE A 86 3.88 -16.08 -16.34
N GLY A 87 5.12 -15.60 -16.34
CA GLY A 87 6.01 -15.69 -15.19
C GLY A 87 5.64 -14.70 -14.09
N ALA A 88 6.25 -14.86 -12.91
CA ALA A 88 5.90 -14.03 -11.76
C ALA A 88 6.22 -12.54 -11.96
N LYS A 89 7.24 -12.22 -12.77
CA LYS A 89 7.60 -10.83 -13.08
C LYS A 89 6.56 -10.22 -14.02
N GLU A 90 6.19 -10.90 -15.08
CA GLU A 90 5.21 -10.40 -16.05
C GLU A 90 3.83 -10.22 -15.41
N VAL A 91 3.43 -11.14 -14.51
CA VAL A 91 2.20 -10.97 -13.72
C VAL A 91 2.26 -9.71 -12.85
N MET A 92 3.41 -9.42 -12.22
CA MET A 92 3.59 -8.18 -11.47
C MET A 92 3.46 -6.97 -12.38
N ASP A 93 4.19 -6.92 -13.50
CA ASP A 93 4.19 -5.79 -14.42
C ASP A 93 2.74 -5.46 -14.87
N ILE A 94 1.93 -6.49 -15.15
CA ILE A 94 0.50 -6.34 -15.50
C ILE A 94 -0.33 -5.79 -14.33
N GLU A 95 -0.12 -6.28 -13.11
CA GLU A 95 -0.84 -5.79 -11.92
C GLU A 95 -0.43 -4.37 -11.52
N VAL A 96 0.83 -3.99 -11.74
CA VAL A 96 1.35 -2.62 -11.55
C VAL A 96 0.72 -1.69 -12.57
N GLU A 97 0.72 -2.04 -13.86
CA GLU A 97 0.06 -1.26 -14.91
C GLU A 97 -1.43 -1.05 -14.61
N ALA A 98 -2.14 -2.10 -14.18
CA ALA A 98 -3.55 -2.00 -13.77
C ALA A 98 -3.74 -0.96 -12.65
N TYR A 99 -2.84 -0.95 -11.66
CA TYR A 99 -2.89 0.04 -10.58
C TYR A 99 -2.60 1.44 -11.07
N GLU A 100 -1.57 1.63 -11.90
CA GLU A 100 -1.20 2.96 -12.42
C GLU A 100 -2.32 3.55 -13.27
N ILE A 101 -3.00 2.74 -14.08
CA ILE A 101 -4.19 3.17 -14.81
C ILE A 101 -5.30 3.62 -13.84
N LEU A 102 -5.55 2.89 -12.76
CA LEU A 102 -6.56 3.28 -11.76
C LEU A 102 -6.16 4.56 -11.03
N LEU A 103 -4.87 4.73 -10.72
CA LEU A 103 -4.36 5.97 -10.15
C LEU A 103 -4.55 7.14 -11.11
N TRP A 104 -4.19 6.94 -12.38
CA TRP A 104 -4.34 7.95 -13.42
C TRP A 104 -5.81 8.35 -13.59
N ILE A 105 -6.72 7.38 -13.71
CA ILE A 105 -8.17 7.60 -13.76
C ILE A 105 -8.64 8.39 -12.54
N GLY A 106 -8.18 8.01 -11.35
CA GLY A 106 -8.50 8.71 -10.11
C GLY A 106 -8.09 10.19 -10.17
N SER A 107 -6.82 10.45 -10.48
CA SER A 107 -6.28 11.82 -10.59
C SER A 107 -6.95 12.64 -11.69
N ALA A 108 -7.38 12.01 -12.79
CA ALA A 108 -8.09 12.67 -13.87
C ALA A 108 -9.51 13.08 -13.47
N ILE A 109 -10.16 12.31 -12.59
CA ILE A 109 -11.52 12.60 -12.09
C ILE A 109 -11.48 13.63 -10.95
N ASP A 110 -10.48 13.55 -10.08
CA ASP A 110 -10.29 14.42 -8.92
C ASP A 110 -8.82 14.82 -8.82
N PRO A 111 -8.41 15.98 -9.36
CA PRO A 111 -7.02 16.43 -9.33
C PRO A 111 -6.46 16.66 -7.92
N ASP A 112 -7.33 16.91 -6.94
CA ASP A 112 -6.96 17.09 -5.53
C ASP A 112 -6.85 15.75 -4.78
N TRP A 113 -7.16 14.64 -5.46
CA TRP A 113 -6.96 13.31 -4.91
C TRP A 113 -5.49 12.92 -4.97
N SER A 114 -4.98 12.47 -3.83
CA SER A 114 -3.71 11.76 -3.72
C SER A 114 -3.99 10.41 -3.06
N PRO A 115 -3.38 9.31 -3.54
CA PRO A 115 -3.20 8.15 -2.67
C PRO A 115 -2.43 8.64 -1.43
N ASP A 116 -2.85 8.27 -0.22
CA ASP A 116 -2.22 8.71 1.04
C ASP A 116 -0.70 8.52 0.97
N ARG A 117 0.02 9.60 0.66
CA ARG A 117 1.48 9.65 0.72
C ARG A 117 1.81 9.89 2.18
N ALA A 118 2.43 8.90 2.82
CA ALA A 118 2.86 8.95 4.21
C ALA A 118 3.29 10.36 4.64
N GLU A 119 2.59 10.94 5.62
CA GLU A 119 3.05 12.13 6.32
C GLU A 119 4.30 11.74 7.14
N ASN A 120 5.46 12.26 6.73
CA ASN A 120 6.74 12.26 7.43
C ASN A 120 7.40 10.89 7.75
N PRO A 121 8.45 10.50 6.99
CA PRO A 121 9.30 9.33 7.25
C PRO A 121 10.08 9.30 8.59
N GLY A 122 9.90 10.32 9.44
CA GLY A 122 10.73 10.55 10.63
C GLY A 122 10.33 9.79 11.89
N GLU A 123 9.08 9.31 12.00
CA GLU A 123 8.57 8.66 13.21
C GLU A 123 7.88 7.32 12.91
N LEU A 124 8.66 6.29 12.63
CA LEU A 124 8.12 4.94 12.51
C LEU A 124 7.89 4.30 13.87
N ASN A 125 6.66 3.85 14.09
CA ASN A 125 6.27 3.07 15.26
C ASN A 125 5.73 1.69 14.81
N PRO A 126 5.60 0.70 15.71
CA PRO A 126 5.10 -0.63 15.37
C PRO A 126 3.66 -0.69 14.82
N ALA A 127 2.90 0.40 14.96
CA ALA A 127 1.55 0.54 14.43
C ALA A 127 1.52 1.24 13.04
N ALA A 128 2.67 1.65 12.50
CA ALA A 128 2.76 2.22 11.17
C ALA A 128 2.32 1.21 10.11
N SER A 129 1.83 1.71 8.97
CA SER A 129 1.46 0.81 7.88
C SER A 129 2.69 0.07 7.35
N ARG A 130 2.48 -1.12 6.79
CA ARG A 130 3.56 -1.89 6.15
C ARG A 130 4.24 -1.09 5.04
N THR A 131 3.46 -0.33 4.29
CA THR A 131 3.92 0.54 3.21
C THR A 131 4.88 1.61 3.74
N ASP A 132 4.58 2.22 4.89
CA ASP A 132 5.43 3.23 5.52
C ASP A 132 6.73 2.63 6.05
N LEU A 133 6.63 1.46 6.71
CA LEU A 133 7.81 0.70 7.15
C LEU A 133 8.75 0.39 5.97
N ILE A 134 8.19 -0.08 4.85
CA ILE A 134 8.98 -0.39 3.66
C ILE A 134 9.63 0.88 3.08
N ARG A 135 8.88 1.97 2.95
CA ARG A 135 9.41 3.25 2.42
C ARG A 135 10.57 3.78 3.27
N TRP A 136 10.43 3.73 4.59
CA TRP A 136 11.52 4.10 5.49
C TRP A 136 12.71 3.17 5.40
N ALA A 137 12.48 1.86 5.29
CA ALA A 137 13.55 0.89 5.15
C ALA A 137 14.33 1.09 3.84
N ILE A 138 13.65 1.42 2.74
CA ILE A 138 14.27 1.82 1.46
C ILE A 138 15.11 3.09 1.67
N HIS A 139 14.55 4.12 2.30
CA HIS A 139 15.24 5.40 2.50
C HIS A 139 16.45 5.28 3.44
N GLY A 140 16.32 4.49 4.51
CA GLY A 140 17.36 4.27 5.51
C GLY A 140 18.36 3.16 5.18
N GLY A 141 18.17 2.44 4.07
CA GLY A 141 18.98 1.26 3.73
C GLY A 141 18.91 0.15 4.79
N VAL A 142 17.74 -0.01 5.43
CA VAL A 142 17.53 -0.96 6.53
C VAL A 142 16.96 -2.26 5.99
N ASP A 143 17.57 -3.38 6.36
CA ASP A 143 17.05 -4.70 6.01
C ASP A 143 15.76 -5.00 6.79
N LEU A 144 14.87 -5.76 6.15
CA LEU A 144 13.62 -6.22 6.75
C LEU A 144 13.64 -7.74 6.94
N GLU A 145 13.05 -8.19 8.03
CA GLU A 145 12.69 -9.59 8.26
C GLU A 145 11.20 -9.78 8.03
N MET A 146 10.84 -10.84 7.30
CA MET A 146 9.47 -11.12 6.95
C MET A 146 9.12 -12.61 6.98
N HIS A 147 7.87 -12.90 7.31
CA HIS A 147 7.25 -14.19 7.03
C HIS A 147 6.54 -14.14 5.68
N TYR A 148 6.96 -14.94 4.70
CA TYR A 148 6.41 -14.92 3.35
C TYR A 148 5.77 -16.25 2.98
N TYR A 149 4.50 -16.21 2.57
CA TYR A 149 3.74 -17.37 2.12
C TYR A 149 3.99 -17.66 0.62
N SER A 150 4.64 -18.79 0.34
CA SER A 150 4.98 -19.21 -1.03
C SER A 150 3.89 -20.13 -1.60
N ARG A 151 2.99 -19.59 -2.44
CA ARG A 151 1.91 -20.38 -3.08
C ARG A 151 2.36 -21.66 -3.77
N GLY A 152 3.49 -21.64 -4.49
CA GLY A 152 4.00 -22.81 -5.21
C GLY A 152 4.47 -23.96 -4.32
N ARG A 153 4.69 -23.72 -3.02
CA ARG A 153 5.13 -24.72 -2.05
C ARG A 153 4.16 -24.92 -0.88
N GLY A 154 3.21 -24.02 -0.69
CA GLY A 154 2.32 -24.02 0.48
C GLY A 154 3.05 -23.73 1.80
N GLU A 155 4.29 -23.22 1.74
CA GLU A 155 5.15 -23.03 2.90
C GLU A 155 5.22 -21.57 3.33
N LEU A 156 5.19 -21.34 4.64
CA LEU A 156 5.59 -20.08 5.27
C LEU A 156 7.11 -20.09 5.43
N THR A 157 7.78 -19.10 4.85
CA THR A 157 9.25 -18.98 4.93
C THR A 157 9.65 -17.67 5.61
N GLN A 158 10.53 -17.74 6.60
CA GLN A 158 11.17 -16.54 7.14
C GLN A 158 12.29 -16.08 6.20
N ARG A 159 12.35 -14.79 5.91
CA ARG A 159 13.31 -14.20 4.97
C ARG A 159 13.84 -12.88 5.49
N ARG A 160 15.14 -12.68 5.34
CA ARG A 160 15.77 -11.37 5.37
C ARG A 160 15.85 -10.80 3.96
N ILE A 161 15.46 -9.55 3.79
CA ILE A 161 15.47 -8.84 2.51
C ILE A 161 16.07 -7.45 2.65
N THR A 162 16.72 -6.98 1.59
CA THR A 162 17.10 -5.56 1.45
C THR A 162 16.13 -4.93 0.46
N PRO A 163 15.20 -4.07 0.92
CA PRO A 163 14.19 -3.48 0.05
C PRO A 163 14.82 -2.49 -0.94
N ILE A 164 14.39 -2.54 -2.19
CA ILE A 164 14.93 -1.71 -3.30
C ILE A 164 13.87 -0.68 -3.74
N SER A 165 12.67 -1.15 -4.10
CA SER A 165 11.54 -0.31 -4.51
C SER A 165 10.21 -0.89 -4.02
N LEU A 166 9.24 0.00 -3.85
CA LEU A 166 7.85 -0.35 -3.56
C LEU A 166 6.98 0.12 -4.71
N GLU A 167 6.43 -0.84 -5.44
CA GLU A 167 5.65 -0.62 -6.65
C GLU A 167 4.16 -0.83 -6.36
N ALA A 168 3.35 0.10 -6.83
CA ALA A 168 1.90 0.07 -6.71
C ALA A 168 1.36 -0.14 -5.28
N GLU A 169 2.15 0.17 -4.25
CA GLU A 169 1.89 -0.16 -2.83
C GLU A 169 1.53 -1.65 -2.58
N THR A 170 1.82 -2.53 -3.54
CA THR A 170 1.36 -3.92 -3.57
C THR A 170 2.53 -4.89 -3.78
N TYR A 171 3.62 -4.42 -4.40
CA TYR A 171 4.79 -5.20 -4.73
C TYR A 171 6.06 -4.60 -4.14
N LEU A 172 6.76 -5.39 -3.34
CA LEU A 172 8.08 -5.06 -2.83
C LEU A 172 9.14 -5.74 -3.69
N HIS A 173 9.92 -4.95 -4.42
CA HIS A 173 11.14 -5.42 -5.05
C HIS A 173 12.29 -5.33 -4.05
N ALA A 174 12.98 -6.46 -3.83
CA ALA A 174 14.03 -6.54 -2.81
C ALA A 174 15.07 -7.61 -3.13
N TYR A 175 16.30 -7.40 -2.67
CA TYR A 175 17.30 -8.46 -2.66
C TYR A 175 16.97 -9.48 -1.56
N CYS A 176 16.80 -10.74 -1.94
CA CYS A 176 16.45 -11.82 -1.03
C CYS A 176 17.70 -12.56 -0.54
N HIS A 177 18.12 -12.34 0.70
CA HIS A 177 19.35 -12.94 1.26
C HIS A 177 19.33 -14.47 1.29
N LEU A 178 18.15 -15.06 1.48
CA LEU A 178 17.98 -16.52 1.45
C LEU A 178 18.26 -17.12 0.07
N ARG A 179 17.93 -16.38 -1.00
CA ARG A 179 18.09 -16.83 -2.40
C ARG A 179 19.30 -16.21 -3.08
N ARG A 180 19.89 -15.19 -2.47
CA ARG A 180 21.00 -14.38 -2.98
C ARG A 180 20.71 -13.78 -4.34
N ASP A 181 19.48 -13.29 -4.51
CA ASP A 181 18.94 -12.86 -5.79
C ASP A 181 17.84 -11.81 -5.59
N GLU A 182 17.65 -10.94 -6.58
CA GLU A 182 16.58 -9.95 -6.60
C GLU A 182 15.23 -10.62 -6.83
N ARG A 183 14.24 -10.27 -6.00
CA ARG A 183 12.92 -10.89 -6.04
C ARG A 183 11.83 -9.89 -5.71
N VAL A 184 10.68 -10.17 -6.32
CA VAL A 184 9.45 -9.47 -6.07
C VAL A 184 8.63 -10.24 -5.04
N PHE A 185 8.12 -9.50 -4.05
CA PHE A 185 7.24 -10.00 -3.00
C PHE A 185 5.91 -9.26 -3.02
N ARG A 186 4.81 -9.99 -3.11
CA ARG A 186 3.48 -9.40 -2.99
C ARG A 186 3.20 -9.10 -1.51
N LEU A 187 2.87 -7.86 -1.17
CA LEU A 187 2.65 -7.43 0.22
C LEU A 187 1.53 -8.22 0.91
N SER A 188 0.50 -8.63 0.15
CA SER A 188 -0.60 -9.45 0.68
C SER A 188 -0.19 -10.86 1.11
N ARG A 189 0.99 -11.33 0.71
CA ARG A 189 1.54 -12.65 1.11
C ARG A 189 2.56 -12.56 2.25
N ILE A 190 2.83 -11.34 2.71
CA ILE A 190 3.66 -11.11 3.87
C ILE A 190 2.77 -11.27 5.12
N GLY A 191 3.13 -12.20 6.00
CA GLY A 191 2.45 -12.44 7.28
C GLY A 191 2.88 -11.38 8.30
N ASP A 192 4.16 -11.40 8.65
CA ASP A 192 4.80 -10.43 9.55
C ASP A 192 5.92 -9.69 8.81
N LEU A 193 6.17 -8.44 9.20
CA LEU A 193 7.22 -7.59 8.65
C LEU A 193 7.77 -6.67 9.74
N HIS A 194 9.08 -6.66 9.94
CA HIS A 194 9.74 -5.77 10.89
C HIS A 194 11.18 -5.45 10.47
N PRO A 195 11.78 -4.34 10.95
CA PRO A 195 13.20 -4.06 10.73
C PRO A 195 14.11 -5.12 11.34
N VAL A 196 15.22 -5.42 10.65
CA VAL A 196 16.34 -6.15 11.24
C VAL A 196 16.97 -5.25 12.31
N GLY A 197 17.13 -5.79 13.53
CA GLY A 197 17.66 -5.01 14.67
C GLY A 197 16.61 -4.27 15.50
N GLY A 198 15.32 -4.41 15.16
CA GLY A 198 14.20 -3.86 15.94
C GLY A 198 13.74 -2.46 15.48
N TRP A 199 12.62 -2.00 16.04
CA TRP A 199 12.02 -0.72 15.66
C TRP A 199 12.90 0.47 16.10
N PRO A 200 13.00 1.53 15.28
CA PRO A 200 13.70 2.75 15.68
C PRO A 200 13.03 3.29 16.95
N ASN A 201 13.78 3.30 18.05
CA ASN A 201 13.26 3.77 19.33
C ASN A 201 12.85 5.24 19.19
N LYS A 202 11.67 5.61 19.72
CA LYS A 202 11.34 7.03 19.94
C LYS A 202 12.51 7.63 20.71
N ALA A 203 13.22 8.59 20.12
CA ALA A 203 14.18 9.37 20.88
C ALA A 203 13.41 9.96 22.06
N ARG A 204 13.71 9.50 23.28
CA ARG A 204 13.20 10.12 24.49
C ARG A 204 13.51 11.61 24.34
N PRO A 205 12.52 12.53 24.44
CA PRO A 205 12.84 13.94 24.42
C PRO A 205 13.89 14.17 25.51
N LYS A 206 15.05 14.70 25.11
CA LYS A 206 16.11 15.04 26.07
C LYS A 206 15.44 15.90 27.14
N PRO A 207 15.58 15.57 28.44
CA PRO A 207 15.07 16.46 29.47
C PRO A 207 15.70 17.82 29.21
N ALA A 208 14.85 18.83 29.04
CA ALA A 208 15.28 20.20 28.88
C ALA A 208 16.29 20.46 30.01
N LYS A 209 17.53 20.80 29.64
CA LYS A 209 18.52 21.27 30.60
C LYS A 209 17.84 22.43 31.34
N SER A 210 17.48 22.20 32.61
CA SER A 210 17.13 23.26 33.52
C SER A 210 18.38 24.13 33.65
N SER A 211 18.43 25.19 32.84
CA SER A 211 19.37 26.28 33.02
C SER A 211 19.03 26.95 34.36
N GLY A 212 19.66 26.47 35.41
CA GLY A 212 19.91 27.29 36.58
C GLY A 212 20.95 28.33 36.22
N GLU A 213 20.55 29.60 36.27
CA GLU A 213 21.22 30.73 36.93
C GLU A 213 20.63 32.04 36.35
N SER A 214 19.84 32.76 37.14
CA SER A 214 20.27 33.88 38.01
C SER A 214 20.38 35.21 37.26
N ALA A 215 19.34 36.05 37.36
CA ALA A 215 19.51 37.51 37.32
C ALA A 215 18.43 38.14 38.20
N GLY A 216 18.88 38.80 39.26
CA GLY A 216 18.05 39.24 40.38
C GLY A 216 17.16 40.45 40.07
N LYS A 217 16.13 40.58 40.90
CA LYS A 217 15.48 41.87 41.15
C LYS A 217 15.18 41.96 42.63
N LYS A 218 15.94 42.82 43.31
CA LYS A 218 15.65 43.30 44.67
C LYS A 218 14.33 44.06 44.61
N GLU A 219 13.33 43.59 45.34
CA GLU A 219 12.19 44.42 45.75
C GLU A 219 12.55 45.05 47.10
N ALA A 220 12.57 46.39 47.11
CA ALA A 220 12.62 47.19 48.33
C ALA A 220 11.19 47.37 48.87
N PRO A 221 10.98 47.40 50.20
CA PRO A 221 9.65 47.58 50.78
C PRO A 221 9.17 49.04 50.64
N PRO A 222 7.85 49.28 50.55
CA PRO A 222 7.31 50.63 50.42
C PRO A 222 7.44 51.40 51.74
N GLY A 223 8.03 52.60 51.64
CA GLY A 223 8.13 53.55 52.74
C GLY A 223 6.75 54.08 53.17
N GLN A 224 6.52 54.10 54.47
CA GLN A 224 5.47 54.89 55.11
C GLN A 224 6.12 55.89 56.08
N MET A 225 5.61 57.12 55.97
CA MET A 225 5.62 58.22 56.94
C MET A 225 6.87 59.10 57.07
N SER A 226 6.80 60.20 56.32
CA SER A 226 7.02 61.57 56.77
C SER A 226 6.49 61.83 58.18
N LEU A 227 7.27 62.50 59.03
CA LEU A 227 6.95 63.73 59.79
C LEU A 227 8.04 63.95 60.86
N LEU A 228 8.69 65.14 60.83
CA LEU A 228 9.15 65.99 61.96
C LEU A 228 10.11 65.34 63.01
N ASP A 229 11.18 65.95 63.53
CA ASP A 229 11.49 67.33 63.89
C ASP A 229 13.03 67.52 63.97
N GLU A 230 13.45 68.78 63.79
CA GLU A 230 14.63 69.52 64.30
C GLU A 230 16.05 68.91 64.27
#